data_AF-A0A967WMP8-F1
#
_entry.id   AF-A0A967WMP8-F1
#
_cell.length_a   1.000
_cell.length_b   1.000
_cell.length_c   1.000
_cell.angle_alpha   90.00
_cell.angle_beta   90.00
_cell.angle_gamma   90.00
#
_symmetry.space_group_name_H-M   'P 1'
#
loop_
_entity.id
_entity.type
_entity.pdbx_description
1 polymer ?
#
loop_
_entity_poly.entity_id
_entity_poly.type
_entity_poly.pdbx_seq_one_letter_code
_entity_poly.pdbx_strand_id
1 'polypeptide(L)'
;PFFMLPALILLVGAYLPGNVHRLTPHPMSWGVVLWAVGHLLANGDAASLLLFGSLGLYSLFAIWSGNRRGARKAALAMTIDRDLVVIGVGLLLYVALVFLHPTLFGVAAISGL
;
A
#
# COMPACT_ATOMS: atom_id res chain seq x y z
N PRO A 1 -1.08 -1.47 -12.44
CA PRO A 1 -2.45 -1.43 -11.87
C PRO A 1 -2.72 -2.47 -10.76
N PHE A 2 -2.49 -3.77 -10.99
CA PHE A 2 -2.88 -4.83 -10.05
C PHE A 2 -2.31 -4.68 -8.64
N PHE A 3 -1.06 -4.26 -8.48
CA PHE A 3 -0.43 -4.08 -7.16
C PHE A 3 -0.94 -2.86 -6.38
N MET A 4 -1.52 -1.87 -7.07
CA MET A 4 -1.89 -0.59 -6.47
C MET A 4 -3.15 -0.69 -5.62
N LEU A 5 -4.14 -1.47 -6.05
CA LEU A 5 -5.36 -1.69 -5.28
C LEU A 5 -5.07 -2.35 -3.91
N PRO A 6 -4.38 -3.50 -3.82
CA PRO A 6 -4.02 -4.09 -2.53
C PRO A 6 -3.05 -3.19 -1.75
N ALA A 7 -2.16 -2.43 -2.41
CA ALA A 7 -1.30 -1.46 -1.72
C ALA A 7 -2.11 -0.39 -0.97
N LEU A 8 -3.12 0.18 -1.61
CA LEU A 8 -3.98 1.21 -1.00
C LEU A 8 -4.92 0.64 0.06
N ILE A 9 -5.46 -0.57 -0.15
CA ILE A 9 -6.27 -1.25 0.88
C ILE A 9 -5.42 -1.50 2.14
N LEU A 10 -4.17 -1.95 1.98
CA LEU A 10 -3.26 -2.14 3.11
C LEU A 10 -2.88 -0.81 3.78
N LEU A 11 -2.67 0.26 3.00
CA LEU A 11 -2.39 1.59 3.54
C LEU A 11 -3.57 2.09 4.39
N VAL A 12 -4.80 2.01 3.88
CA VAL A 12 -6.02 2.37 4.62
C VAL A 12 -6.19 1.51 5.85
N GLY A 13 -6.02 0.19 5.71
CA GLY A 13 -6.17 -0.76 6.81
C GLY A 13 -5.12 -0.60 7.92
N ALA A 14 -4.03 0.13 7.66
CA ALA A 14 -3.06 0.49 8.70
C ALA A 14 -3.58 1.58 9.65
N TYR A 15 -4.59 2.34 9.24
CA TYR A 15 -5.10 3.50 9.98
C TYR A 15 -6.58 3.39 10.36
N LEU A 16 -7.33 2.50 9.71
CA LEU A 16 -8.71 2.21 10.07
C LEU A 16 -8.82 0.87 10.84
N PRO A 17 -9.75 0.76 11.81
CA PRO A 17 -10.04 -0.52 12.47
C PRO A 17 -10.47 -1.56 11.44
N GLY A 18 -9.90 -2.77 11.53
CA GLY A 18 -10.21 -3.90 10.66
C GLY A 18 -9.36 -5.12 11.00
N ASN A 19 -9.51 -6.20 10.25
CA ASN A 19 -8.83 -7.46 10.48
C ASN A 19 -7.43 -7.53 9.82
N VAL A 20 -6.98 -6.52 9.06
CA VAL A 20 -5.69 -6.56 8.37
C VAL A 20 -4.50 -6.75 9.33
N HIS A 21 -4.58 -6.16 10.53
CA HIS A 21 -3.54 -6.31 11.55
C HIS A 21 -3.44 -7.74 12.09
N ARG A 22 -4.43 -8.59 11.86
CA ARG A 22 -4.39 -10.04 12.18
C ARG A 22 -3.60 -10.82 11.12
N LEU A 23 -3.50 -10.30 9.90
CA LEU A 23 -2.71 -10.90 8.84
C LEU A 23 -1.23 -10.51 8.97
N THR A 24 -0.95 -9.27 9.35
CA THR A 24 0.40 -8.73 9.49
C THR A 24 0.45 -7.59 10.51
N PRO A 25 1.51 -7.45 11.32
CA PRO A 25 1.69 -6.26 12.17
C PRO A 25 2.04 -4.99 11.38
N HIS A 26 2.39 -5.10 10.09
CA HIS A 26 2.93 -3.99 9.28
C HIS A 26 2.11 -3.71 8.01
N PRO A 27 0.79 -3.49 8.09
CA PRO A 27 -0.03 -3.28 6.90
C PRO A 27 0.48 -2.12 6.03
N MET A 28 0.83 -0.98 6.62
CA MET A 28 1.38 0.16 5.88
C MET A 28 2.65 -0.21 5.10
N SER A 29 3.63 -0.83 5.76
CA SER A 29 4.90 -1.18 5.12
C SER A 29 4.71 -2.19 3.98
N TRP A 30 3.81 -3.16 4.15
CA TRP A 30 3.45 -4.07 3.05
C TRP A 30 2.76 -3.34 1.90
N GLY A 31 1.90 -2.36 2.20
CA GLY A 31 1.31 -1.47 1.20
C GLY A 31 2.38 -0.74 0.40
N VAL A 32 3.39 -0.16 1.06
CA VAL A 32 4.50 0.54 0.40
C VAL A 32 5.38 -0.42 -0.42
N VAL A 33 5.60 -1.66 0.04
CA VAL A 33 6.32 -2.68 -0.74
C VAL A 33 5.58 -2.99 -2.05
N LEU A 34 4.27 -3.24 -1.98
CA LEU A 34 3.45 -3.50 -3.18
C LEU A 34 3.41 -2.28 -4.12
N TRP A 35 3.29 -1.07 -3.54
CA TRP A 35 3.35 0.18 -4.28
C TRP A 35 4.69 0.34 -5.02
N ALA A 36 5.81 0.11 -4.33
CA ALA A 36 7.14 0.19 -4.92
C ALA A 36 7.32 -0.82 -6.06
N VAL A 37 6.92 -2.08 -5.85
CA VAL A 37 6.96 -3.12 -6.90
C VAL A 37 6.12 -2.71 -8.10
N GLY A 38 4.90 -2.23 -7.88
CA GLY A 38 4.02 -1.80 -8.96
C GLY A 38 4.61 -0.67 -9.81
N HIS A 39 5.26 0.31 -9.18
CA HIS A 39 5.87 1.42 -9.89
C HIS A 39 7.18 1.04 -10.58
N LEU A 40 8.04 0.24 -9.94
CA LEU A 40 9.29 -0.22 -10.56
C LEU A 40 9.06 -1.12 -11.76
N LEU A 41 7.97 -1.91 -11.77
CA LEU A 41 7.57 -2.69 -12.95
C LEU A 41 7.00 -1.82 -14.07
N ALA A 42 6.43 -0.66 -13.75
CA ALA A 42 5.83 0.25 -14.71
C ALA A 42 6.81 1.29 -15.27
N ASN A 43 7.91 1.58 -14.57
CA ASN A 43 8.83 2.66 -14.90
C ASN A 43 10.29 2.17 -14.91
N GLY A 44 11.05 2.55 -15.94
CA GLY A 44 12.43 2.11 -16.17
C GLY A 44 13.50 3.19 -16.02
N ASP A 45 13.15 4.37 -15.52
CA ASP A 45 14.08 5.50 -15.40
C ASP A 45 14.73 5.59 -14.01
N ALA A 46 15.82 6.36 -13.94
CA ALA A 46 16.62 6.51 -12.71
C ALA A 46 15.86 7.22 -11.58
N ALA A 47 14.99 8.20 -11.89
CA ALA A 47 14.25 8.91 -10.86
C ALA A 47 13.22 7.98 -10.20
N SER A 48 12.52 7.18 -11.01
CA SER A 48 11.63 6.11 -10.53
C SER A 48 12.38 5.10 -9.68
N LEU A 49 13.54 4.61 -10.14
CA LEU A 49 14.35 3.66 -9.37
C LEU A 49 14.75 4.22 -8.00
N LEU A 50 15.20 5.47 -7.95
CA LEU A 50 15.60 6.12 -6.71
C LEU A 50 14.40 6.28 -5.76
N LEU A 51 13.27 6.79 -6.25
CA LEU A 51 12.09 7.05 -5.41
C LEU A 51 11.46 5.75 -4.90
N PHE A 52 11.04 4.88 -5.81
CA PHE A 52 10.29 3.68 -5.47
C PHE A 52 11.21 2.63 -4.82
N GLY A 53 12.45 2.51 -5.30
CA GLY A 53 13.45 1.59 -4.74
C GLY A 53 13.84 1.95 -3.31
N SER A 54 14.15 3.22 -3.02
CA SER A 54 14.55 3.63 -1.67
C SER A 54 13.43 3.43 -0.64
N LEU A 55 12.20 3.82 -0.97
CA LEU A 55 11.04 3.62 -0.08
C LEU A 55 10.65 2.15 0.07
N GLY A 56 10.81 1.34 -0.98
CA GLY A 56 10.63 -0.11 -0.92
C GLY A 56 11.64 -0.78 0.02
N LEU A 57 12.93 -0.45 -0.11
CA LEU A 57 14.00 -0.95 0.77
C LEU A 57 13.81 -0.49 2.22
N TYR A 58 13.45 0.79 2.42
CA TYR A 58 13.10 1.32 3.73
C TYR A 58 11.96 0.53 4.38
N SER A 59 10.91 0.22 3.61
CA SER A 59 9.75 -0.52 4.13
C SER A 59 10.07 -1.95 4.52
N LEU A 60 10.92 -2.63 3.73
CA LEU A 60 11.45 -3.96 4.09
C LEU A 60 12.29 -3.91 5.36
N PHE A 61 13.15 -2.90 5.48
CA PHE A 61 13.93 -2.68 6.70
C PHE A 61 13.03 -2.39 7.91
N ALA A 62 11.97 -1.59 7.76
CA ALA A 62 11.01 -1.29 8.81
C ALA A 62 10.29 -2.56 9.31
N ILE A 63 9.87 -3.43 8.38
CA ILE A 63 9.27 -4.74 8.72
C ILE A 63 10.25 -5.59 9.53
N TRP A 64 11.48 -5.74 9.03
CA TRP A 64 12.52 -6.52 9.70
C TRP A 64 12.84 -5.98 11.09
N SER A 65 13.02 -4.68 11.20
CA SER A 65 13.33 -3.97 12.44
C SER A 65 12.19 -4.11 13.46
N GLY A 66 10.94 -3.93 13.01
CA GLY A 66 9.75 -4.13 13.84
C GLY A 66 9.59 -5.56 14.33
N ASN A 67 9.83 -6.55 13.48
CA ASN A 67 9.79 -7.96 13.86
C ASN A 67 10.86 -8.30 14.92
N ARG A 68 12.07 -7.72 14.80
CA ARG A 68 13.12 -7.86 15.83
C ARG A 68 12.77 -7.22 17.17
N ARG A 69 11.93 -6.18 17.17
CA ARG A 69 11.38 -5.56 18.39
C ARG A 69 10.13 -6.26 18.93
N GLY A 70 9.76 -7.41 18.36
CA GLY A 70 8.64 -8.21 18.86
C GLY A 70 7.27 -7.77 18.37
N ALA A 71 7.17 -7.13 17.21
CA ALA A 71 5.86 -6.80 16.60
C ALA A 71 4.96 -8.06 16.49
N ARG A 72 3.70 -7.93 16.92
CA ARG A 72 2.72 -9.02 16.93
C ARG A 72 1.47 -8.63 16.13
N LYS A 73 0.88 -9.64 15.50
CA LYS A 73 -0.43 -9.53 14.86
C LYS A 73 -1.50 -9.24 15.92
N ALA A 74 -2.55 -8.55 15.53
CA ALA A 74 -3.73 -8.41 16.37
C ALA A 74 -4.34 -9.81 16.65
N ALA A 75 -4.74 -10.06 17.89
CA ALA A 75 -5.32 -11.34 18.30
C ALA A 75 -6.84 -11.37 18.10
N LEU A 76 -7.52 -10.26 18.40
CA LEU A 76 -8.97 -10.18 18.37
C LEU A 76 -9.48 -9.96 16.94
N ALA A 77 -10.50 -10.73 16.57
CA ALA A 77 -11.24 -10.52 15.33
C ALA A 77 -12.16 -9.30 15.47
N MET A 78 -12.23 -8.50 14.41
CA MET A 78 -13.21 -7.44 14.24
C MET A 78 -14.36 -7.95 13.36
N THR A 79 -15.50 -7.27 13.45
CA THR A 79 -16.67 -7.53 12.61
C THR A 79 -16.38 -7.23 11.13
N ILE A 80 -17.07 -7.94 10.22
CA ILE A 80 -16.78 -7.89 8.78
C ILE A 80 -17.10 -6.51 8.14
N ASP A 81 -18.01 -5.75 8.73
CA ASP A 81 -18.31 -4.36 8.33
C ASP A 81 -17.05 -3.48 8.37
N ARG A 82 -16.14 -3.72 9.32
CA ARG A 82 -14.86 -2.99 9.40
C ARG A 82 -13.96 -3.28 8.21
N ASP A 83 -13.90 -4.54 7.78
CA ASP A 83 -13.15 -4.90 6.58
C ASP A 83 -13.79 -4.33 5.32
N LEU A 84 -15.13 -4.32 5.23
CA LEU A 84 -15.84 -3.69 4.12
C LEU A 84 -15.57 -2.18 4.04
N VAL A 85 -15.49 -1.48 5.18
CA VAL A 85 -15.09 -0.06 5.22
C VAL A 85 -13.65 0.12 4.74
N VAL A 86 -12.71 -0.69 5.22
CA VAL A 86 -11.30 -0.63 4.78
C VAL A 86 -11.18 -0.85 3.28
N ILE A 87 -11.85 -1.87 2.74
CA ILE A 87 -11.84 -2.18 1.31
C ILE A 87 -12.52 -1.08 0.51
N GLY A 88 -13.68 -0.59 0.96
CA GLY A 88 -14.44 0.46 0.29
C GLY A 88 -13.67 1.78 0.20
N VAL A 89 -13.04 2.21 1.29
CA VAL A 89 -12.20 3.43 1.31
C VAL A 89 -10.93 3.23 0.47
N GLY A 90 -10.30 2.05 0.53
CA GLY A 90 -9.15 1.71 -0.31
C GLY A 90 -9.48 1.72 -1.81
N LEU A 91 -10.63 1.17 -2.19
CA LEU A 91 -11.14 1.20 -3.56
C LEU A 91 -11.45 2.62 -4.02
N LEU A 92 -12.11 3.43 -3.19
CA LEU A 92 -12.40 4.82 -3.49
C LEU A 92 -11.11 5.62 -3.74
N LEU A 93 -10.11 5.48 -2.86
CA LEU A 93 -8.81 6.11 -3.03
C LEU A 93 -8.09 5.62 -4.30
N TYR A 94 -8.17 4.33 -4.61
CA TYR A 94 -7.61 3.77 -5.84
C TYR A 94 -8.22 4.42 -7.09
N VAL A 95 -9.55 4.46 -7.18
CA VAL A 95 -10.25 5.08 -8.31
C VAL A 95 -9.90 6.56 -8.41
N ALA A 96 -9.96 7.29 -7.30
CA ALA A 96 -9.61 8.71 -7.28
C ALA A 96 -8.18 8.95 -7.75
N LEU A 97 -7.20 8.18 -7.26
CA LEU A 97 -5.81 8.33 -7.66
C LEU A 97 -5.57 7.93 -9.11
N VAL A 98 -6.26 6.93 -9.66
CA VAL A 98 -6.12 6.58 -11.09
C VAL A 98 -6.48 7.77 -11.98
N PHE A 99 -7.58 8.47 -11.69
CA PHE A 99 -8.03 9.62 -12.49
C PHE A 99 -7.29 10.92 -12.18
N LEU A 100 -6.86 11.12 -10.94
CA LEU A 100 -6.12 12.32 -10.54
C LEU A 100 -4.61 12.22 -10.80
N HIS A 101 -4.08 11.03 -11.09
CA HIS A 101 -2.65 10.83 -11.30
C HIS A 101 -2.02 11.79 -12.34
N PRO A 102 -2.63 11.99 -13.53
CA PRO A 102 -2.09 12.92 -14.53
C PRO A 102 -2.01 14.35 -14.00
N THR A 103 -3.03 14.78 -13.24
CA THR A 103 -3.09 16.13 -12.69
C THR A 103 -2.15 16.34 -11.50
N LEU A 104 -1.94 15.31 -10.68
CA LEU A 104 -1.12 15.38 -9.46
C LEU A 104 0.37 15.15 -9.74
N PHE A 105 0.68 14.28 -10.70
CA PHE A 105 2.05 13.78 -10.92
C PHE A 105 2.53 13.96 -12.37
N GLY A 106 1.71 14.51 -13.26
CA GLY A 106 2.09 14.77 -14.65
C GLY A 106 2.13 13.54 -15.56
N VAL A 107 1.75 12.36 -15.06
CA VAL A 107 1.76 11.09 -15.80
C VAL A 107 0.49 10.29 -15.54
N ALA A 108 0.03 9.50 -16.51
CA ALA A 108 -1.14 8.64 -16.33
C ALA A 108 -0.80 7.38 -15.50
N ALA A 109 -1.68 6.99 -14.59
CA ALA A 109 -1.50 5.77 -13.78
C ALA A 109 -1.77 4.49 -14.59
N ILE A 110 -2.63 4.57 -15.60
CA ILE A 110 -2.97 3.47 -16.50
C ILE A 110 -2.92 4.03 -17.92
N SER A 111 -2.12 3.44 -18.79
CA SER A 111 -1.99 3.88 -20.17
C SER A 111 -3.34 3.83 -20.89
N GLY A 112 -3.75 4.96 -21.48
CA GLY A 112 -5.00 5.06 -22.25
C GLY A 112 -6.24 5.47 -21.43
N LEU A 113 -6.07 5.73 -20.13
CA LEU A 113 -7.01 6.47 -19.28
C LEU A 113 -6.42 7.85 -18.97
#